data_AF-A0A0G1BC03-F1
#
_entry.id   AF-A0A0G1BC03-F1
#
_cell.length_a   1.000
_cell.length_b   1.000
_cell.length_c   1.000
_cell.angle_alpha   90.00
_cell.angle_beta   90.00
_cell.angle_gamma   90.00
#
_symmetry.space_group_name_H-M   'P 1'
#
loop_
_entity.id
_entity.type
_entity.pdbx_description
1 polymer ?
#
loop_
_entity_poly.entity_id
_entity_poly.type
_entity_poly.pdbx_seq_one_letter_code
_entity_poly.pdbx_strand_id
1 'polypeptide(L)'
;QDTPYPEADDGAPLTFTTYKHEFPRPIATPFPANPSRGEEVQFTDASQTYLSAAPATAVSCDDVNCAWLWTVPPDATIDNATISAPIVIFNTAGSNSVTLRITDKNDGYWAEITIQVGVNANLPGWKEVKPE
;
A
#
# COMPACT_ATOMS: atom_id res chain seq x y z
N GLN A 1 -60.12 8.82 14.31
CA GLN A 1 -59.54 9.94 13.55
C GLN A 1 -58.05 9.91 13.86
N ASP A 2 -57.26 9.32 12.97
CA ASP A 2 -55.81 9.23 13.10
C ASP A 2 -55.18 10.56 12.68
N THR A 3 -54.41 11.17 13.58
CA THR A 3 -53.59 12.33 13.27
C THR A 3 -52.26 11.84 12.68
N PRO A 4 -51.80 12.36 11.51
CA PRO A 4 -50.49 12.01 10.98
C PRO A 4 -49.41 12.60 11.89
N TYR A 5 -48.39 11.80 12.21
CA TYR A 5 -47.16 12.31 12.82
C TYR A 5 -46.54 13.36 11.89
N PRO A 6 -46.20 14.56 12.37
CA PRO A 6 -45.45 15.51 11.57
C PRO A 6 -44.05 14.94 11.34
N GLU A 7 -43.68 14.74 10.07
CA GLU A 7 -42.29 14.55 9.68
C GLU A 7 -41.50 15.74 10.24
N ALA A 8 -40.58 15.43 11.16
CA ALA A 8 -39.61 16.40 11.65
C ALA A 8 -38.59 16.66 10.54
N ASP A 9 -38.95 17.52 9.59
CA ASP A 9 -37.99 18.19 8.73
C ASP A 9 -37.33 19.29 9.57
N ASP A 10 -36.16 18.98 10.14
CA ASP A 10 -35.37 19.88 10.98
C ASP A 10 -34.59 20.92 10.17
N GLY A 11 -34.80 20.98 8.84
CA GLY A 11 -34.12 21.93 7.96
C GLY A 11 -32.62 21.68 7.84
N ALA A 12 -32.11 20.54 8.35
CA ALA A 12 -30.75 20.12 8.11
C ALA A 12 -30.70 19.49 6.71
N PRO A 13 -29.88 20.00 5.76
CA PRO A 13 -29.65 19.27 4.54
C PRO A 13 -28.97 17.97 4.94
N LEU A 14 -29.68 16.85 4.82
CA LEU A 14 -29.13 15.49 4.90
C LEU A 14 -28.12 15.34 3.75
N THR A 15 -26.89 15.83 3.94
CA THR A 15 -25.83 15.73 2.94
C THR A 15 -25.18 14.36 3.06
N PHE A 16 -25.75 13.36 2.37
CA PHE A 16 -24.96 12.18 2.07
C PHE A 16 -23.83 12.62 1.14
N THR A 17 -22.59 12.43 1.58
CA THR A 17 -21.42 12.74 0.75
C THR A 17 -21.32 11.64 -0.30
N THR A 18 -21.53 11.98 -1.57
CA THR A 18 -21.29 11.04 -2.67
C THR A 18 -19.87 11.26 -3.17
N TYR A 19 -19.03 10.24 -3.09
CA TYR A 19 -17.69 10.29 -3.66
C TYR A 19 -17.75 10.43 -5.18
N LYS A 20 -16.82 11.20 -5.75
CA LYS A 20 -16.73 11.44 -7.19
C LYS A 20 -16.42 10.16 -7.97
N HIS A 21 -15.67 9.23 -7.35
CA HIS A 21 -15.29 7.93 -7.87
C HIS A 21 -14.84 7.02 -6.70
N GLU A 22 -14.54 5.76 -7.00
CA GLU A 22 -14.02 4.81 -6.01
C GLU A 22 -12.60 5.17 -5.55
N PHE A 23 -12.23 4.78 -4.33
CA PHE A 23 -10.89 5.01 -3.78
C PHE A 23 -9.84 4.18 -4.54
N PRO A 24 -8.56 4.60 -4.56
CA PRO A 24 -7.49 3.80 -5.13
C PRO A 24 -7.46 2.39 -4.53
N ARG A 25 -6.93 1.44 -5.30
CA ARG A 25 -6.69 0.05 -4.90
C ARG A 25 -5.20 -0.19 -4.88
N PRO A 26 -4.54 -0.04 -3.72
CA PRO A 26 -3.12 -0.27 -3.62
C PRO A 26 -2.82 -1.76 -3.77
N ILE A 27 -1.83 -2.09 -4.60
CA ILE A 27 -1.40 -3.47 -4.84
C ILE A 27 0.11 -3.43 -5.03
N ALA A 28 0.83 -4.24 -4.26
CA ALA A 28 2.27 -4.35 -4.43
C ALA A 28 2.79 -5.74 -4.07
N THR A 29 3.89 -6.12 -4.71
CA THR A 29 4.54 -7.42 -4.53
C THR A 29 6.04 -7.26 -4.28
N PRO A 30 6.59 -7.88 -3.24
CA PRO A 30 8.04 -7.88 -2.97
C PRO A 30 8.74 -9.00 -3.75
N PHE A 31 9.96 -8.74 -4.24
CA PHE A 31 10.86 -9.72 -4.81
C PHE A 31 12.31 -9.49 -4.31
N PRO A 32 12.99 -10.50 -3.77
CA PRO A 32 12.51 -11.87 -3.54
C PRO A 32 11.42 -11.92 -2.46
N ALA A 33 10.57 -12.95 -2.49
CA ALA A 33 9.49 -13.12 -1.52
C ALA A 33 9.98 -13.50 -0.11
N ASN A 34 11.17 -14.10 0.00
CA ASN A 34 11.81 -14.52 1.25
C ASN A 34 13.29 -14.09 1.27
N PRO A 35 13.58 -12.78 1.37
CA PRO A 35 14.94 -12.25 1.39
C PRO A 35 15.72 -12.71 2.63
N SER A 36 17.04 -12.74 2.52
CA SER A 36 17.94 -12.80 3.67
C SER A 36 18.12 -11.41 4.29
N ARG A 37 18.50 -11.36 5.58
CA ARG A 37 18.84 -10.10 6.24
C ARG A 37 19.97 -9.39 5.48
N GLY A 38 19.71 -8.14 5.09
CA GLY A 38 20.64 -7.31 4.31
C GLY A 38 20.56 -7.52 2.80
N GLU A 39 19.66 -8.35 2.30
CA GLU A 39 19.38 -8.52 0.87
C GLU A 39 18.47 -7.39 0.35
N GLU A 40 18.65 -7.00 -0.90
CA GLU A 40 17.80 -6.03 -1.58
C GLU A 40 16.45 -6.66 -1.94
N VAL A 41 15.37 -5.94 -1.65
CA VAL A 41 13.99 -6.32 -1.98
C VAL A 41 13.39 -5.26 -2.88
N GLN A 42 13.16 -5.62 -4.14
CA GLN A 42 12.44 -4.81 -5.09
C GLN A 42 10.94 -4.93 -4.81
N PHE A 43 10.27 -3.81 -4.57
CA PHE A 43 8.81 -3.76 -4.61
C PHE A 43 8.35 -3.39 -6.02
N THR A 44 7.30 -4.07 -6.49
CA THR A 44 6.62 -3.75 -7.75
C THR A 44 5.18 -3.37 -7.45
N ASP A 45 4.80 -2.14 -7.84
CA ASP A 45 3.44 -1.64 -7.78
C ASP A 45 2.58 -2.20 -8.92
N ALA A 46 1.33 -2.47 -8.62
CA ALA A 46 0.28 -2.78 -9.58
C ALA A 46 -1.03 -2.08 -9.20
N SER A 47 -0.91 -0.96 -8.47
CA SER A 47 -2.04 -0.23 -7.92
C SER A 47 -2.91 0.37 -9.01
N GLN A 48 -4.19 0.56 -8.67
CA GLN A 48 -5.17 1.12 -9.58
C GLN A 48 -5.87 2.33 -8.96
N THR A 49 -6.33 3.26 -9.80
CA THR A 49 -7.22 4.37 -9.41
C THR A 49 -8.41 4.48 -10.36
N TYR A 50 -9.35 5.39 -10.06
CA TYR A 50 -10.57 5.61 -10.82
C TYR A 50 -10.67 7.09 -11.17
N LEU A 51 -10.92 7.41 -12.44
CA LEU A 51 -10.93 8.81 -12.90
C LEU A 51 -12.33 9.43 -12.98
N SER A 52 -13.38 8.63 -12.74
CA SER A 52 -14.77 9.07 -12.87
C SER A 52 -15.70 8.21 -12.03
N ALA A 53 -16.94 8.69 -11.86
CA ALA A 53 -18.01 7.98 -11.15
C ALA A 53 -18.44 6.67 -11.81
N ALA A 54 -17.83 6.26 -12.94
CA ALA A 54 -18.02 4.95 -13.53
C ALA A 54 -17.12 3.93 -12.79
N PRO A 55 -17.66 3.13 -11.86
CA PRO A 55 -16.86 2.33 -10.93
C PRO A 55 -16.20 1.12 -11.58
N ALA A 56 -16.44 0.85 -12.87
CA ALA A 56 -15.95 -0.36 -13.55
C ALA A 56 -14.59 -0.17 -14.25
N THR A 57 -14.13 1.07 -14.46
CA THR A 57 -12.91 1.33 -15.25
C THR A 57 -11.78 1.82 -14.35
N ALA A 58 -11.16 0.86 -13.66
CA ALA A 58 -9.91 1.11 -12.96
C ALA A 58 -8.77 1.33 -13.99
N VAL A 59 -7.88 2.27 -13.71
CA VAL A 59 -6.68 2.56 -14.50
C VAL A 59 -5.44 2.31 -13.66
N SER A 60 -4.33 1.88 -14.30
CA SER A 60 -3.05 1.70 -13.61
C SER A 60 -2.56 3.02 -13.04
N CYS A 61 -2.02 3.00 -11.82
CA CYS A 61 -1.41 4.18 -11.22
C CYS A 61 -0.11 4.62 -11.91
N ASP A 62 0.58 3.72 -12.62
CA ASP A 62 1.77 4.08 -13.42
C ASP A 62 1.40 4.87 -14.69
N ASP A 63 0.18 4.69 -15.21
CA ASP A 63 -0.29 5.35 -16.44
C ASP A 63 -0.93 6.73 -16.18
N VAL A 64 -1.13 7.09 -14.91
CA VAL A 64 -1.82 8.31 -14.49
C VAL A 64 -1.11 9.02 -13.34
N ASN A 65 -1.66 10.14 -12.89
CA ASN A 65 -1.03 10.97 -11.88
C ASN A 65 -1.31 10.47 -10.44
N CYS A 66 -0.78 9.30 -10.07
CA CYS A 66 -0.78 8.83 -8.69
C CYS A 66 0.42 9.38 -7.89
N ALA A 67 0.31 9.34 -6.56
CA ALA A 67 1.41 9.53 -5.62
C ALA A 67 1.61 8.23 -4.83
N TRP A 68 2.86 7.79 -4.71
CA TRP A 68 3.26 6.69 -3.85
C TRP A 68 3.84 7.24 -2.56
N LEU A 69 3.54 6.58 -1.44
CA LEU A 69 4.23 6.79 -0.18
C LEU A 69 4.45 5.43 0.49
N TRP A 70 5.71 5.01 0.51
CA TRP A 70 6.16 3.80 1.16
C TRP A 70 6.65 4.09 2.57
N THR A 71 6.18 3.30 3.53
CA THR A 71 6.66 3.33 4.91
C THR A 71 7.25 1.98 5.26
N VAL A 72 8.51 1.96 5.69
CA VAL A 72 9.26 0.76 6.07
C VAL A 72 9.52 0.74 7.58
N PRO A 73 9.85 -0.43 8.16
CA PRO A 73 10.23 -0.51 9.57
C PRO A 73 11.43 0.39 9.90
N PRO A 74 11.58 0.83 11.17
CA PRO A 74 12.67 1.75 11.57
C PRO A 74 14.09 1.23 11.32
N ASP A 75 14.25 -0.08 11.23
CA ASP A 75 15.51 -0.79 11.00
C ASP A 75 15.67 -1.25 9.55
N ALA A 76 14.80 -0.83 8.64
CA ALA A 76 14.94 -1.02 7.20
C ALA A 76 15.40 0.28 6.54
N THR A 77 16.06 0.15 5.40
CA THR A 77 16.41 1.29 4.53
C THR A 77 15.63 1.19 3.23
N ILE A 78 15.14 2.32 2.73
CA ILE A 78 14.47 2.45 1.44
C ILE A 78 15.22 3.46 0.59
N ASP A 79 15.42 3.16 -0.69
CA ASP A 79 16.09 4.04 -1.64
C ASP A 79 15.30 5.31 -1.92
N ASN A 80 13.99 5.17 -2.17
CA ASN A 80 13.08 6.26 -2.44
C ASN A 80 11.63 5.89 -2.09
N ALA A 81 11.08 6.52 -1.05
CA ALA A 81 9.73 6.24 -0.59
C ALA A 81 8.59 6.78 -1.48
N THR A 82 8.88 7.48 -2.59
CA THR A 82 7.84 8.16 -3.40
C THR A 82 7.76 7.69 -4.85
N ILE A 83 8.45 6.60 -5.22
CA ILE A 83 8.38 5.99 -6.56
C ILE A 83 7.53 4.72 -6.56
N SER A 84 7.08 4.27 -7.73
CA SER A 84 6.25 3.06 -7.86
C SER A 84 7.01 1.77 -7.54
N ALA A 85 8.33 1.75 -7.75
CA ALA A 85 9.12 0.54 -7.60
C ALA A 85 10.39 0.79 -6.76
N PRO A 86 10.28 0.96 -5.43
CA PRO A 86 11.44 1.16 -4.56
C PRO A 86 12.18 -0.14 -4.24
N ILE A 87 13.42 0.01 -3.80
CA ILE A 87 14.26 -1.03 -3.21
C ILE A 87 14.32 -0.83 -1.70
N VAL A 88 14.05 -1.91 -0.95
CA VAL A 88 14.11 -1.94 0.52
C VAL A 88 15.12 -2.98 0.96
N ILE A 89 15.93 -2.65 1.98
CA ILE A 89 16.84 -3.59 2.65
C ILE A 89 16.42 -3.72 4.10
N PHE A 90 16.16 -4.95 4.56
CA PHE A 90 15.76 -5.25 5.93
C PHE A 90 16.97 -5.68 6.77
N ASN A 91 17.25 -4.97 7.88
CA ASN A 91 18.38 -5.30 8.76
C ASN A 91 18.04 -6.26 9.90
N THR A 92 16.76 -6.62 10.07
CA THR A 92 16.31 -7.58 11.08
C THR A 92 15.58 -8.76 10.44
N ALA A 93 15.95 -9.96 10.88
CA ALA A 93 15.28 -11.19 10.48
C ALA A 93 13.93 -11.34 11.21
N GLY A 94 12.97 -12.01 10.58
CA GLY A 94 11.60 -12.17 11.08
C GLY A 94 10.57 -11.50 10.18
N SER A 95 9.36 -11.31 10.73
CA SER A 95 8.26 -10.66 10.01
C SER A 95 8.43 -9.15 10.04
N ASN A 96 8.55 -8.55 8.85
CA ASN A 96 8.65 -7.10 8.66
C ASN A 96 7.40 -6.59 7.93
N SER A 97 6.93 -5.39 8.28
CA SER A 97 5.75 -4.78 7.67
C SER A 97 6.13 -3.56 6.82
N VAL A 98 5.73 -3.54 5.55
CA VAL A 98 5.85 -2.38 4.67
C VAL A 98 4.46 -1.87 4.33
N THR A 99 4.23 -0.57 4.46
CA THR A 99 2.94 0.06 4.10
C THR A 99 3.11 0.84 2.81
N LEU A 100 2.20 0.63 1.86
CA LEU A 100 2.07 1.43 0.65
C LEU A 100 0.78 2.24 0.75
N ARG A 101 0.90 3.57 0.70
CA ARG A 101 -0.23 4.47 0.43
C ARG A 101 -0.18 4.93 -1.03
N ILE A 102 -1.33 4.86 -1.68
CA ILE A 102 -1.58 5.44 -2.99
C ILE A 102 -2.55 6.60 -2.84
N THR A 103 -2.20 7.72 -3.46
CA THR A 103 -3.06 8.91 -3.52
C THR A 103 -3.33 9.28 -4.97
N ASP A 104 -4.59 9.40 -5.34
CA ASP A 104 -5.01 10.07 -6.57
C ASP A 104 -4.72 11.58 -6.45
N LYS A 105 -3.82 12.12 -7.26
CA LYS A 105 -3.45 13.54 -7.16
C LYS A 105 -4.49 14.48 -7.74
N ASN A 106 -5.46 14.00 -8.51
CA ASN A 106 -6.48 14.86 -9.11
C ASN A 106 -7.54 15.24 -8.08
N ASP A 107 -7.96 14.28 -7.26
CA ASP A 107 -9.08 14.44 -6.33
C ASP A 107 -8.70 14.20 -4.85
N GLY A 108 -7.47 13.75 -4.58
CA GLY A 108 -6.93 13.56 -3.23
C GLY A 108 -7.40 12.27 -2.53
N TYR A 109 -8.10 11.39 -3.23
CA TYR A 109 -8.55 10.12 -2.66
C TYR A 109 -7.37 9.19 -2.45
N TRP A 110 -7.34 8.50 -1.32
CA TRP A 110 -6.21 7.66 -0.95
C TRP A 110 -6.66 6.36 -0.30
N ALA A 111 -5.82 5.35 -0.43
CA ALA A 111 -5.96 4.08 0.25
C ALA A 111 -4.57 3.53 0.58
N GLU A 112 -4.51 2.58 1.51
CA GLU A 112 -3.26 1.96 1.93
C GLU A 112 -3.38 0.44 2.09
N ILE A 113 -2.26 -0.25 1.90
CA ILE A 113 -2.10 -1.67 2.20
C ILE A 113 -0.86 -1.89 3.05
N THR A 114 -0.87 -2.96 3.85
CA THR A 114 0.31 -3.46 4.56
C THR A 114 0.74 -4.80 3.98
N ILE A 115 2.01 -4.89 3.62
CA ILE A 115 2.67 -6.05 3.03
C ILE A 115 3.57 -6.66 4.10
N GLN A 116 3.39 -7.94 4.38
CA GLN A 116 4.27 -8.68 5.30
C GLN A 116 5.40 -9.35 4.52
N VAL A 117 6.64 -9.14 4.95
CA VAL A 117 7.84 -9.72 4.35
C VAL A 117 8.54 -10.58 5.41
N GLY A 118 8.68 -11.86 5.13
CA GLY A 118 9.46 -12.79 5.96
C GLY A 118 10.94 -12.72 5.61
N VAL A 119 11.76 -12.21 6.53
CA VAL A 119 13.20 -12.05 6.33
C VAL A 119 13.95 -13.18 7.03
N ASN A 120 14.73 -13.94 6.27
CA ASN A 120 15.55 -15.02 6.79
C ASN A 120 16.75 -14.49 7.56
N ALA A 121 17.11 -15.17 8.66
CA ALA A 121 18.39 -14.95 9.29
C ALA A 121 19.52 -15.42 8.36
N ASN A 122 20.65 -14.71 8.39
CA ASN A 122 21.83 -15.19 7.67
C ASN A 122 22.27 -16.51 8.29
N LEU A 123 22.38 -17.55 7.46
CA LEU A 123 22.95 -18.81 7.91
C LEU A 123 24.40 -18.55 8.37
N PRO A 124 24.85 -19.13 9.50
CA PRO A 124 26.27 -19.13 9.80
C PRO A 124 26.99 -19.77 8.60
N GLY A 125 28.02 -19.12 8.09
CA GLY A 125 28.81 -19.67 6.99
C GLY A 125 29.32 -21.05 7.41
N TRP A 126 28.77 -22.11 6.81
CA TRP A 126 29.29 -23.46 7.00
C TRP A 126 30.74 -23.45 6.51
N LYS A 127 31.69 -23.53 7.45
CA LYS A 127 33.10 -23.70 7.15
C LYS A 127 33.37 -25.19 7.13
N GLU A 128 33.56 -25.75 5.95
CA GLU A 128 34.04 -27.13 5.81
C GLU A 128 35.41 -27.22 6.48
N VAL A 129 35.52 -28.05 7.52
CA VAL A 129 36.79 -28.34 8.19
C VAL A 129 37.25 -29.69 7.66
N LYS A 130 38.39 -29.72 6.95
CA LYS A 130 38.98 -31.00 6.54
C LYS A 130 39.54 -31.70 7.78
N PRO A 131 39.24 -32.99 8.00
CA PRO A 131 39.96 -33.79 8.98
C PRO A 131 41.45 -33.88 8.59
N GLU A 132 42.35 -33.75 9.57
CA GLU A 132 43.78 -34.04 9.43
C GLU A 132 44.04 -35.56 9.35
#